data_AF-A0A6L5F0B0-F1
#
_entry.id   AF-A0A6L5F0B0-F1
#
_cell.length_a   1.000
_cell.length_b   1.000
_cell.length_c   1.000
_cell.angle_alpha   90.00
_cell.angle_beta   90.00
_cell.angle_gamma   90.00
#
_symmetry.space_group_name_H-M   'P 1'
#
loop_
_entity.id
_entity.type
_entity.pdbx_description
1 polymer ?
#
loop_
_entity_poly.entity_id
_entity_poly.type
_entity_poly.pdbx_seq_one_letter_code
_entity_poly.pdbx_strand_id
1 'polypeptide(L)'
;MTQIYSEKSTNQLAVWRDLIEALEQVDTAWKAAQPPGTGTATSSQLPGNVAMALVKASHRATEAVVGVTDILVDQYDNGDNFRDIASALRHALSQWPTR
;
A
#
# COMPACT_ATOMS: atom_id res chain seq x y z
N MET A 1 21.70 -12.12 -29.61
CA MET A 1 21.63 -11.16 -28.50
C MET A 1 20.21 -11.13 -27.97
N THR A 2 19.85 -12.06 -27.09
CA THR A 2 18.43 -12.36 -26.80
C THR A 2 18.22 -12.85 -25.37
N GLN A 3 18.97 -12.31 -24.40
CA GLN A 3 18.89 -12.78 -23.01
C GLN A 3 18.46 -11.71 -21.99
N ILE A 4 18.59 -10.41 -22.34
CA ILE A 4 18.35 -9.31 -21.40
C ILE A 4 16.85 -9.05 -21.13
N TYR A 5 15.98 -9.42 -22.08
CA TYR A 5 14.52 -9.23 -21.94
C TYR A 5 13.89 -10.18 -20.91
N SER A 6 14.40 -11.41 -20.77
CA SER A 6 13.83 -12.42 -19.86
C SER A 6 14.17 -12.15 -18.39
N GLU A 7 15.41 -11.76 -18.11
CA GLU A 7 15.86 -11.44 -16.74
C GLU A 7 15.17 -10.19 -16.20
N LYS A 8 15.01 -9.13 -17.03
CA LYS A 8 14.31 -7.90 -16.61
C LYS A 8 12.84 -8.18 -16.27
N SER A 9 12.16 -8.99 -17.07
CA SER A 9 10.77 -9.39 -16.81
C SER A 9 10.62 -10.24 -15.54
N THR A 10 11.59 -11.11 -15.26
CA THR A 10 11.60 -11.98 -14.06
C THR A 10 11.83 -11.17 -12.79
N ASN A 11 12.77 -10.22 -12.83
CA ASN A 11 13.06 -9.33 -11.71
C ASN A 11 11.87 -8.39 -11.41
N GLN A 12 11.18 -7.88 -12.43
CA GLN A 12 9.97 -7.09 -12.22
C GLN A 12 8.83 -7.92 -11.63
N LEU A 13 8.63 -9.15 -12.09
CA LEU A 13 7.64 -10.06 -11.52
C LEU A 13 7.91 -10.35 -10.04
N ALA A 14 9.18 -10.54 -9.65
CA ALA A 14 9.56 -10.72 -8.25
C ALA A 14 9.18 -9.49 -7.41
N VAL A 15 9.50 -8.28 -7.87
CA VAL A 15 9.14 -7.03 -7.18
C VAL A 15 7.62 -6.89 -7.02
N TRP A 16 6.83 -7.26 -8.03
CA TRP A 16 5.37 -7.25 -7.92
C TRP A 16 4.84 -8.26 -6.91
N ARG A 17 5.45 -9.45 -6.82
CA ARG A 17 5.08 -10.46 -5.82
C ARG A 17 5.42 -10.01 -4.41
N ASP A 18 6.60 -9.41 -4.21
CA ASP A 18 7.02 -8.87 -2.91
C ASP A 18 6.07 -7.76 -2.43
N LEU A 19 5.59 -6.91 -3.35
CA LEU A 19 4.59 -5.88 -3.04
C LEU A 19 3.24 -6.48 -2.61
N ILE A 20 2.77 -7.53 -3.28
CA ILE A 20 1.54 -8.23 -2.91
C ILE A 20 1.68 -8.85 -1.52
N GLU A 21 2.78 -9.56 -1.26
CA GLU A 21 3.05 -10.18 0.04
C GLU A 21 3.10 -9.14 1.16
N ALA A 22 3.74 -7.99 0.93
CA ALA A 22 3.78 -6.91 1.91
C ALA A 22 2.37 -6.38 2.26
N LEU A 23 1.47 -6.26 1.27
CA LEU A 23 0.09 -5.83 1.50
C LEU A 23 -0.72 -6.87 2.29
N GLU A 24 -0.52 -8.15 2.03
CA GLU A 24 -1.14 -9.25 2.80
C GLU A 24 -0.63 -9.29 4.26
N GLN A 25 0.66 -9.01 4.47
CA GLN A 25 1.24 -8.89 5.80
C GLN A 25 0.66 -7.71 6.58
N VAL A 26 0.37 -6.58 5.93
CA VAL A 26 -0.31 -5.44 6.57
C VAL A 26 -1.71 -5.82 7.05
N ASP A 27 -2.51 -6.52 6.24
CA ASP A 27 -3.84 -6.98 6.64
C ASP A 27 -3.76 -7.98 7.81
N THR A 28 -2.81 -8.91 7.75
CA THR A 28 -2.56 -9.87 8.82
C THR A 28 -2.18 -9.17 10.14
N ALA A 29 -1.27 -8.20 10.09
CA ALA A 29 -0.85 -7.43 11.24
C ALA A 29 -2.00 -6.59 11.81
N TRP A 30 -2.83 -5.98 10.95
CA TRP A 30 -4.01 -5.23 11.37
C TRP A 30 -5.01 -6.13 12.10
N LYS A 31 -5.34 -7.30 11.55
CA LYS A 31 -6.23 -8.28 12.19
C LYS A 31 -5.71 -8.73 13.56
N ALA A 32 -4.39 -8.94 13.69
CA ALA A 32 -3.77 -9.29 14.96
C ALA A 32 -3.78 -8.14 15.98
N ALA A 33 -3.77 -6.90 15.52
CA ALA A 33 -3.83 -5.70 16.36
C ALA A 33 -5.27 -5.37 16.82
N GLN A 34 -6.30 -5.95 16.21
CA GLN A 34 -7.68 -5.73 16.64
C GLN A 34 -7.94 -6.36 18.02
N PRO A 35 -8.54 -5.62 18.97
CA PRO A 35 -8.84 -6.16 20.28
C PRO A 35 -9.85 -7.31 20.15
N PRO A 36 -9.67 -8.43 20.88
CA PRO A 36 -10.62 -9.52 20.88
C PRO A 36 -11.90 -9.11 21.63
N GLY A 37 -12.93 -8.69 20.87
CA GLY A 37 -14.31 -8.51 21.36
C GLY A 37 -14.78 -7.05 21.46
N THR A 38 -16.11 -6.88 21.53
CA THR A 38 -16.83 -5.60 21.69
C THR A 38 -16.80 -5.03 23.11
N GLY A 39 -16.06 -5.66 24.02
CA GLY A 39 -15.90 -5.20 25.39
C GLY A 39 -14.77 -4.20 25.47
N THR A 40 -15.08 -3.02 26.01
CA THR A 40 -14.18 -1.92 26.44
C THR A 40 -12.74 -2.36 26.71
N ALA A 41 -11.97 -2.60 25.66
CA ALA A 41 -10.53 -2.77 25.77
C ALA A 41 -10.01 -1.36 25.94
N THR A 42 -9.62 -1.04 27.17
CA THR A 42 -8.79 0.10 27.52
C THR A 42 -7.81 0.29 26.37
N SER A 43 -7.99 1.39 25.62
CA SER A 43 -7.16 1.73 24.48
C SER A 43 -5.72 1.53 24.91
N SER A 44 -5.08 0.45 24.46
CA SER A 44 -3.65 0.26 24.64
C SER A 44 -3.03 1.42 23.87
N GLN A 45 -2.77 2.52 24.59
CA GLN A 45 -2.36 3.77 23.98
C GLN A 45 -1.08 3.46 23.21
N LEU A 46 -1.21 3.48 21.88
CA LEU A 46 -0.09 3.26 20.99
C LEU A 46 0.98 4.29 21.38
N PRO A 47 2.20 3.87 21.76
CA PRO A 47 3.23 4.83 22.13
C PRO A 47 3.39 5.86 21.02
N GLY A 48 3.48 7.15 21.37
CA GLY A 48 3.41 8.24 20.37
C GLY A 48 4.45 8.12 19.26
N ASN A 49 5.64 7.60 19.57
CA ASN A 49 6.68 7.29 18.59
C ASN A 49 6.27 6.18 17.62
N VAL A 50 5.56 5.15 18.09
CA VAL A 50 5.03 4.05 17.26
C VAL A 50 3.88 4.58 16.41
N ALA A 51 2.99 5.41 16.96
CA ALA A 51 1.90 6.02 16.20
C ALA A 51 2.42 6.88 15.05
N MET A 52 3.43 7.72 15.32
CA MET A 52 4.05 8.56 14.29
C MET A 52 4.82 7.73 13.25
N ALA A 53 5.48 6.63 13.66
CA ALA A 53 6.11 5.71 12.72
C ALA A 53 5.10 5.00 11.82
N LEU A 54 3.96 4.58 12.38
CA LEU A 54 2.86 3.97 11.64
C LEU A 54 2.28 4.94 10.61
N VAL A 55 2.01 6.19 11.01
CA VAL A 55 1.56 7.25 10.10
C VAL A 55 2.56 7.44 8.95
N LYS A 56 3.86 7.58 9.24
CA LYS A 56 4.89 7.72 8.18
C LYS A 56 4.96 6.51 7.26
N ALA A 57 4.84 5.30 7.79
CA ALA A 57 4.83 4.07 7.00
C ALA A 57 3.60 4.00 6.09
N SER A 58 2.42 4.32 6.62
CA SER A 58 1.17 4.33 5.87
C SER A 58 1.12 5.40 4.78
N HIS A 59 1.73 6.57 4.99
CA HIS A 59 1.94 7.58 3.94
C HIS A 59 2.73 6.99 2.76
N ARG A 60 3.90 6.42 3.05
CA ARG A 60 4.77 5.83 2.03
C ARG A 60 4.11 4.65 1.31
N ALA A 61 3.35 3.84 2.04
CA ALA A 61 2.56 2.76 1.44
C ALA A 61 1.50 3.31 0.49
N THR A 62 0.81 4.40 0.87
CA THR A 62 -0.18 5.07 0.02
C THR A 62 0.47 5.64 -1.25
N GLU A 63 1.64 6.28 -1.14
CA GLU A 63 2.43 6.74 -2.30
C GLU A 63 2.78 5.57 -3.24
N ALA A 64 3.23 4.45 -2.68
CA ALA A 64 3.56 3.26 -3.47
C ALA A 64 2.32 2.72 -4.21
N VAL A 65 1.17 2.58 -3.52
CA VAL A 65 -0.07 2.08 -4.12
C VAL A 65 -0.62 3.03 -5.19
N VAL A 66 -0.50 4.36 -5.00
CA VAL A 66 -0.80 5.35 -6.05
C VAL A 66 0.06 5.09 -7.28
N GLY A 67 1.38 4.91 -7.11
CA GLY A 67 2.29 4.60 -8.22
C GLY A 67 1.94 3.31 -8.97
N VAL A 68 1.53 2.25 -8.26
CA VAL A 68 1.03 1.01 -8.89
C VAL A 68 -0.24 1.29 -9.69
N THR A 69 -1.19 2.03 -9.11
CA THR A 69 -2.46 2.32 -9.77
C THR A 69 -2.27 3.19 -11.02
N ASP A 70 -1.32 4.12 -10.99
CA ASP A 70 -0.95 4.94 -12.16
C ASP A 70 -0.39 4.08 -13.30
N ILE A 71 0.47 3.11 -12.98
CA ILE A 71 0.97 2.13 -13.96
C ILE A 71 -0.20 1.32 -14.57
N LEU A 72 -1.18 0.92 -13.75
CA LEU A 72 -2.34 0.17 -14.22
C LEU A 72 -3.27 1.01 -15.12
N VAL A 73 -3.44 2.30 -14.82
CA VAL A 73 -4.19 3.23 -15.69
C VAL A 73 -3.53 3.35 -17.06
N ASP A 74 -2.20 3.39 -17.11
CA ASP A 74 -1.45 3.53 -18.37
C ASP A 74 -1.36 2.22 -19.17
N GLN A 75 -1.41 1.06 -18.51
CA GLN A 75 -1.22 -0.25 -19.15
C GLN A 75 -2.51 -0.90 -19.67
N TYR A 76 -3.68 -0.57 -19.12
CA TYR A 76 -4.94 -1.22 -19.49
C TYR A 76 -5.83 -0.26 -20.29
N ASP A 77 -6.24 -0.67 -21.49
CA ASP A 77 -7.15 0.10 -22.39
C ASP A 77 -8.50 0.45 -21.73
N ASN A 78 -8.94 -0.32 -20.73
CA ASN A 78 -10.11 -0.04 -19.88
C ASN A 78 -9.71 0.62 -18.54
N GLY A 79 -8.73 1.52 -18.58
CA GLY A 79 -8.15 2.20 -17.42
C GLY A 79 -9.13 3.06 -16.62
N ASP A 80 -10.36 3.26 -17.10
CA ASP A 80 -11.40 4.02 -16.41
C ASP A 80 -11.69 3.48 -15.00
N ASN A 81 -11.72 2.16 -14.82
CA ASN A 81 -11.91 1.55 -13.49
C ASN A 81 -10.75 1.86 -12.52
N PHE A 82 -9.53 1.97 -13.04
CA PHE A 82 -8.35 2.30 -12.23
C PHE A 82 -8.19 3.81 -12.06
N ARG A 83 -8.76 4.63 -12.96
CA ARG A 83 -8.66 6.09 -12.91
C ARG A 83 -9.40 6.66 -11.70
N ASP A 84 -10.58 6.14 -11.39
CA ASP A 84 -11.35 6.53 -10.21
C ASP A 84 -10.61 6.14 -8.92
N ILE A 85 -10.04 4.93 -8.88
CA ILE A 85 -9.23 4.44 -7.76
C ILE A 85 -7.97 5.30 -7.58
N ALA A 86 -7.24 5.59 -8.66
CA ALA A 86 -6.06 6.44 -8.64
C ALA A 86 -6.39 7.85 -8.15
N SER A 87 -7.50 8.42 -8.61
CA SER A 87 -8.01 9.72 -8.15
C SER A 87 -8.30 9.72 -6.66
N ALA A 88 -9.03 8.71 -6.16
CA ALA A 88 -9.34 8.57 -4.75
C ALA A 88 -8.07 8.40 -3.87
N LEU A 89 -7.11 7.60 -4.33
CA LEU A 89 -5.84 7.39 -3.61
C LEU A 89 -4.96 8.65 -3.60
N ARG A 90 -4.89 9.39 -4.72
CA ARG A 90 -4.19 10.69 -4.75
C ARG A 90 -4.85 11.72 -3.86
N HIS A 91 -6.19 11.76 -3.85
CA HIS A 91 -6.92 12.63 -2.94
C HIS A 91 -6.62 12.26 -1.50
N ALA A 92 -6.71 10.98 -1.13
CA ALA A 92 -6.35 10.50 0.20
C ALA A 92 -4.91 10.89 0.56
N LEU A 93 -3.95 10.68 -0.35
CA LEU A 93 -2.55 11.08 -0.17
C LEU A 93 -2.40 12.58 0.10
N SER A 94 -3.14 13.43 -0.63
CA SER A 94 -3.10 14.90 -0.45
C SER A 94 -3.59 15.37 0.93
N GLN A 95 -4.38 14.55 1.61
CA GLN A 95 -4.92 14.85 2.95
C GLN A 95 -3.99 14.39 4.08
N TRP A 96 -2.91 13.66 3.78
CA TRP A 96 -1.96 13.28 4.82
C TRP A 96 -1.27 14.53 5.38
N PRO A 97 -1.11 14.62 6.71
CA PRO A 97 -0.34 15.70 7.32
C PRO A 97 1.12 15.56 6.84
N THR A 98 1.54 16.47 5.97
CA THR A 98 2.88 16.46 5.37
C THR A 98 3.95 17.05 6.28
N ARG A 99 3.61 17.44 7.52
CA ARG A 99 4.54 17.94 8.55
C ARG A 99 3.90 17.94 9.91
#